data_AF-A0A7X4L5B4-F1
#
_entry.id   AF-A0A7X4L5B4-F1
#
_cell.length_a   1.000
_cell.length_b   1.000
_cell.length_c   1.000
_cell.angle_alpha   90.00
_cell.angle_beta   90.00
_cell.angle_gamma   90.00
#
_symmetry.space_group_name_H-M   'P 1'
#
loop_
_entity.id
_entity.type
_entity.pdbx_description
1 polymer ?
#
loop_
_entity_poly.entity_id
_entity_poly.type
_entity_poly.pdbx_seq_one_letter_code
_entity_poly.pdbx_strand_id
1 'polypeptide(L)'
;MIDYIGIARKAVECDDMVKLLEGKGEYRCEFYYYGFPPDADVTDWNNLISRGIYALYNEGGYDCIPDMIIEAIKEMCEGDVEEVYCAFNVFFDIVLEERQNFKLAPFHISEQIKPVVMQAVFNNKEKLS
;
A
#
# COMPACT_ATOMS: atom_id res chain seq x y z
N MET A 1 -18.65 -7.38 3.05
CA MET A 1 -17.24 -7.78 3.22
C MET A 1 -16.52 -7.26 1.99
N ILE A 2 -15.44 -6.50 2.16
CA ILE A 2 -14.68 -5.91 1.04
C ILE A 2 -14.00 -7.04 0.25
N ASP A 3 -14.08 -6.97 -1.08
CA ASP A 3 -13.39 -7.88 -2.00
C ASP A 3 -11.99 -7.34 -2.33
N TYR A 4 -11.05 -7.54 -1.41
CA TYR A 4 -9.68 -7.03 -1.56
C TYR A 4 -8.94 -7.61 -2.77
N ILE A 5 -9.19 -8.89 -3.12
CA ILE A 5 -8.55 -9.53 -4.28
C ILE A 5 -9.10 -8.91 -5.56
N GLY A 6 -10.43 -8.75 -5.68
CA GLY A 6 -11.05 -8.12 -6.84
C GLY A 6 -10.56 -6.69 -7.05
N ILE A 7 -10.43 -5.91 -5.98
CA ILE A 7 -9.93 -4.53 -6.03
C ILE A 7 -8.45 -4.49 -6.45
N ALA A 8 -7.60 -5.33 -5.84
CA ALA A 8 -6.17 -5.42 -6.21
C ALA A 8 -5.99 -5.87 -7.66
N ARG A 9 -6.78 -6.87 -8.11
CA ARG A 9 -6.73 -7.38 -9.48
C ARG A 9 -7.07 -6.28 -10.47
N LYS A 10 -8.14 -5.54 -10.21
CA LYS A 10 -8.55 -4.42 -11.05
C LYS A 10 -7.45 -3.36 -11.16
N ALA A 11 -6.76 -3.04 -10.06
CA ALA A 11 -5.66 -2.08 -10.09
C ALA A 11 -4.50 -2.57 -10.95
N VAL A 12 -4.12 -3.85 -10.85
CA VAL A 12 -3.06 -4.44 -11.67
C VAL A 12 -3.44 -4.46 -13.15
N GLU A 13 -4.67 -4.88 -13.47
CA GLU A 13 -5.15 -4.97 -14.86
C GLU A 13 -5.36 -3.60 -15.52
N CYS A 14 -5.60 -2.54 -14.74
CA CYS A 14 -5.81 -1.17 -15.22
C CYS A 14 -4.58 -0.25 -15.06
N ASP A 15 -3.44 -0.76 -14.57
CA ASP A 15 -2.24 0.03 -14.27
C ASP A 15 -2.49 1.18 -13.27
N ASP A 16 -3.35 0.93 -12.29
CA ASP A 16 -3.86 1.91 -11.31
C ASP A 16 -3.28 1.67 -9.91
N MET A 17 -2.03 1.18 -9.83
CA MET A 17 -1.39 0.81 -8.56
C MET A 17 -1.26 2.00 -7.59
N VAL A 18 -0.93 3.20 -8.09
CA VAL A 18 -0.90 4.43 -7.27
C VAL A 18 -2.26 4.70 -6.64
N LYS A 19 -3.34 4.69 -7.43
CA LYS A 19 -4.71 4.92 -6.93
C LYS A 19 -5.12 3.88 -5.90
N LEU A 20 -4.70 2.62 -6.09
CA LEU A 20 -4.93 1.55 -5.12
C LEU A 20 -4.24 1.83 -3.79
N LEU A 21 -2.95 2.15 -3.83
CA LEU A 21 -2.13 2.37 -2.65
C LEU A 21 -2.52 3.64 -1.89
N GLU A 22 -3.06 4.64 -2.58
CA GLU A 22 -3.64 5.84 -1.97
C GLU A 22 -5.09 5.64 -1.50
N GLY A 23 -5.75 4.57 -1.94
CA GLY A 23 -7.18 4.35 -1.68
C GLY A 23 -8.09 5.38 -2.33
N LYS A 24 -7.73 5.92 -3.50
CA LYS A 24 -8.52 6.93 -4.22
C LYS A 24 -9.69 6.29 -4.97
N GLY A 25 -10.84 6.97 -4.93
CA GLY A 25 -12.03 6.61 -5.72
C GLY A 25 -12.55 5.20 -5.41
N GLU A 26 -12.69 4.38 -6.44
CA GLU A 26 -13.23 3.02 -6.33
C GLU A 26 -12.27 2.00 -5.68
N TYR A 27 -11.02 2.38 -5.46
CA TYR A 27 -10.02 1.53 -4.80
C TYR A 27 -9.98 1.71 -3.29
N ARG A 28 -10.78 2.65 -2.75
CA ARG A 28 -10.87 2.87 -1.30
C ARG A 28 -11.39 1.63 -0.59
N CYS A 29 -10.58 1.10 0.32
CA CYS A 29 -10.99 0.04 1.22
C CYS A 29 -11.32 0.67 2.57
N GLU A 30 -12.59 0.69 2.97
CA GLU A 30 -13.00 1.29 4.25
C GLU A 30 -12.28 0.64 5.45
N PHE A 31 -11.52 1.44 6.19
CA PHE A 31 -10.84 1.00 7.39
C PHE A 31 -11.79 1.03 8.58
N TYR A 32 -12.20 -0.16 9.05
CA TYR A 32 -13.06 -0.28 10.23
C TYR A 32 -12.25 -0.75 11.43
N TYR A 33 -11.74 0.20 12.22
CA TYR A 33 -11.15 -0.07 13.52
C TYR A 33 -11.99 0.57 14.64
N TYR A 34 -12.25 -0.19 15.72
CA TYR A 34 -13.05 0.31 16.84
C TYR A 34 -12.42 1.59 17.42
N GLY A 35 -13.15 2.70 17.32
CA GLY A 35 -12.72 4.02 17.82
C GLY A 35 -12.05 4.93 16.78
N PHE A 36 -11.91 4.48 15.52
CA PHE A 36 -11.52 5.36 14.42
C PHE A 36 -12.75 6.08 13.85
N PRO A 37 -12.64 7.37 13.46
CA PRO A 37 -13.75 8.08 12.85
C PRO A 37 -14.16 7.41 11.54
N PRO A 38 -15.45 7.14 11.31
CA PRO A 38 -15.93 6.51 10.07
C PRO A 38 -15.73 7.40 8.83
N ASP A 39 -15.41 8.67 9.02
CA ASP A 39 -15.11 9.68 8.00
C ASP A 39 -13.61 9.90 7.78
N ALA A 40 -12.74 9.17 8.49
CA ALA A 40 -11.31 9.22 8.22
C ALA A 40 -11.04 8.76 6.78
N ASP A 41 -10.39 9.62 5.98
CA ASP A 41 -10.04 9.33 4.59
C ASP A 41 -8.78 8.45 4.53
N VAL A 42 -8.92 7.26 5.12
CA VAL A 42 -7.85 6.29 5.31
C VAL A 42 -8.30 4.97 4.72
N THR A 43 -7.45 4.40 3.86
CA THR A 43 -7.70 3.07 3.29
C THR A 43 -7.12 1.99 4.21
N ASP A 44 -7.74 0.81 4.20
CA ASP A 44 -7.35 -0.34 5.00
C ASP A 44 -6.11 -1.03 4.43
N TRP A 45 -4.95 -0.38 4.52
CA TRP A 45 -3.67 -0.88 4.00
C TRP A 45 -3.31 -2.26 4.52
N ASN A 46 -3.55 -2.54 5.82
CA ASN A 46 -3.24 -3.83 6.42
C ASN A 46 -3.96 -4.99 5.71
N ASN A 47 -5.29 -4.89 5.53
CA ASN A 47 -6.03 -5.93 4.80
C ASN A 47 -5.80 -5.85 3.29
N LEU A 48 -5.58 -4.66 2.72
CA LEU A 48 -5.26 -4.50 1.31
C LEU A 48 -3.97 -5.23 0.93
N ILE A 49 -2.91 -5.07 1.71
CA ILE A 49 -1.62 -5.72 1.47
C ILE A 49 -1.76 -7.23 1.68
N SER A 50 -2.24 -7.67 2.84
CA SER A 50 -2.24 -9.08 3.22
C SER A 50 -3.31 -9.92 2.49
N ARG A 51 -4.54 -9.39 2.35
CA ARG A 51 -5.71 -10.11 1.80
C ARG A 51 -6.06 -9.69 0.37
N GLY A 52 -5.49 -8.62 -0.14
CA GLY A 52 -5.61 -8.19 -1.54
C GLY A 52 -4.37 -8.56 -2.33
N ILE A 53 -3.33 -7.74 -2.21
CA ILE A 53 -2.10 -7.80 -3.02
C ILE A 53 -1.39 -9.15 -2.87
N TYR A 54 -1.10 -9.57 -1.63
CA TYR A 54 -0.40 -10.83 -1.35
C TYR A 54 -1.26 -12.05 -1.67
N ALA A 55 -2.58 -11.96 -1.46
CA ALA A 55 -3.48 -13.04 -1.82
C ALA A 55 -3.55 -13.21 -3.35
N LEU A 56 -3.68 -12.11 -4.10
CA LEU A 56 -3.69 -12.10 -5.56
C LEU A 56 -2.38 -12.66 -6.14
N TYR A 57 -1.23 -12.22 -5.63
CA TYR A 57 0.06 -12.74 -6.06
C TYR A 57 0.14 -14.27 -5.93
N ASN A 58 -0.38 -14.82 -4.82
CA ASN A 58 -0.40 -16.27 -4.58
C ASN A 58 -1.38 -17.05 -5.49
N GLU A 59 -2.35 -16.40 -6.14
CA GLU A 59 -3.17 -17.07 -7.17
C GLU A 59 -2.36 -17.38 -8.43
N GLY A 60 -1.22 -16.71 -8.62
CA GLY A 60 -0.34 -16.86 -9.77
C GLY A 60 -0.74 -15.99 -10.96
N GLY A 61 0.21 -15.74 -11.87
CA GLY A 61 0.01 -14.91 -13.07
C GLY A 61 0.18 -13.40 -12.84
N TYR A 62 0.65 -13.00 -11.65
CA TYR A 62 0.84 -11.60 -11.26
C TYR A 62 2.27 -11.32 -10.74
N ASP A 63 3.27 -11.92 -11.38
CA ASP A 63 4.69 -11.78 -10.99
C ASP A 63 5.20 -10.33 -11.11
N CYS A 64 4.45 -9.45 -11.81
CA CYS A 64 4.75 -8.02 -11.94
C CYS A 64 4.39 -7.18 -10.72
N ILE A 65 3.56 -7.69 -9.79
CA ILE A 65 3.06 -6.91 -8.63
C ILE A 65 4.19 -6.26 -7.81
N PRO A 66 5.28 -6.95 -7.45
CA PRO A 66 6.36 -6.34 -6.68
C PRO A 66 6.94 -5.09 -7.34
N ASP A 67 7.21 -5.16 -8.65
CA ASP A 67 7.76 -4.04 -9.41
C ASP A 67 6.75 -2.89 -9.53
N MET A 68 5.47 -3.20 -9.77
CA MET A 68 4.41 -2.18 -9.81
C MET A 68 4.28 -1.42 -8.48
N ILE A 69 4.40 -2.11 -7.34
CA ILE A 69 4.37 -1.47 -6.02
C ILE A 69 5.61 -0.58 -5.83
N ILE A 70 6.79 -1.07 -6.22
CA ILE A 70 8.03 -0.28 -6.12
C ILE A 70 7.93 1.02 -6.92
N GLU A 71 7.47 0.95 -8.16
CA GLU A 71 7.34 2.14 -9.02
C GLU A 71 6.23 3.07 -8.52
N ALA A 72 5.07 2.54 -8.11
CA ALA A 72 4.00 3.35 -7.54
C ALA A 72 4.44 4.10 -6.26
N ILE A 73 5.18 3.43 -5.36
CA ILE A 73 5.68 4.07 -4.14
C ILE A 73 6.70 5.17 -4.47
N LYS A 74 7.56 4.98 -5.48
CA LYS A 74 8.48 6.03 -5.94
C LYS A 74 7.72 7.24 -6.48
N GLU A 75 6.70 7.01 -7.31
CA GLU A 75 5.84 8.07 -7.85
C GLU A 75 5.16 8.86 -6.73
N MET A 76 4.53 8.16 -5.77
CA MET A 76 3.90 8.79 -4.61
C MET A 76 4.90 9.58 -3.73
N CYS A 77 6.17 9.13 -3.65
CA CYS A 77 7.22 9.84 -2.92
C CYS A 77 7.67 11.14 -3.59
N GLU A 78 7.42 11.31 -4.90
CA GLU A 78 7.67 12.53 -5.66
C GLU A 78 6.44 13.46 -5.70
N GLY A 79 5.30 12.97 -5.23
CA GLY A 79 4.02 13.64 -5.18
C GLY A 79 3.87 14.69 -4.07
N ASP A 80 2.62 15.01 -3.74
CA ASP A 80 2.28 15.92 -2.66
C ASP A 80 2.40 15.28 -1.26
N VAL A 81 2.09 16.05 -0.22
CA VAL A 81 2.26 15.58 1.17
C VAL A 81 1.31 14.43 1.52
N GLU A 82 0.11 14.38 0.93
CA GLU A 82 -0.86 13.31 1.17
C GLU A 82 -0.40 12.02 0.48
N GLU A 83 0.18 12.13 -0.71
CA GLU A 83 0.76 11.00 -1.45
C GLU A 83 1.98 10.43 -0.71
N VAL A 84 2.87 11.29 -0.19
CA VAL A 84 4.00 10.89 0.66
C VAL A 84 3.51 10.23 1.96
N TYR A 85 2.43 10.73 2.56
CA TYR A 85 1.81 10.09 3.73
C TYR A 85 1.31 8.68 3.39
N CYS A 86 0.62 8.50 2.27
CA CYS A 86 0.17 7.19 1.81
C CYS A 86 1.35 6.24 1.56
N ALA A 87 2.41 6.72 0.89
CA ALA A 87 3.61 5.94 0.60
C ALA A 87 4.27 5.40 1.88
N PHE A 88 4.34 6.23 2.93
CA PHE A 88 4.86 5.83 4.22
C PHE A 88 4.00 4.77 4.91
N ASN A 89 2.67 4.91 4.92
CA ASN A 89 1.78 3.93 5.56
C ASN A 89 1.83 2.58 4.84
N VAL A 90 1.78 2.58 3.51
CA VAL A 90 1.95 1.37 2.70
C VAL A 90 3.29 0.69 3.01
N PHE A 91 4.38 1.45 2.99
CA PHE A 91 5.70 0.94 3.35
C PHE A 91 5.73 0.33 4.75
N PHE A 92 5.12 1.00 5.72
CA PHE A 92 5.07 0.53 7.11
C PHE A 92 4.32 -0.80 7.22
N ASP A 93 3.15 -0.94 6.60
CA ASP A 93 2.40 -2.21 6.60
C ASP A 93 3.15 -3.33 5.87
N ILE A 94 3.84 -3.04 4.75
CA ILE A 94 4.72 -4.02 4.09
C ILE A 94 5.80 -4.51 5.05
N VAL A 95 6.48 -3.59 5.75
CA VAL A 95 7.51 -3.94 6.74
C VAL A 95 6.94 -4.79 7.87
N LEU A 96 5.73 -4.47 8.34
CA LEU A 96 5.06 -5.27 9.36
C LEU A 96 4.83 -6.70 8.86
N GLU A 97 4.23 -6.85 7.68
CA GLU A 97 3.95 -8.16 7.10
C GLU A 97 5.22 -8.98 6.84
N GLU A 98 6.28 -8.37 6.28
CA GLU A 98 7.56 -9.04 6.03
C GLU A 98 8.26 -9.50 7.33
N ARG A 99 7.97 -8.87 8.47
CA ARG A 99 8.56 -9.20 9.78
C ARG A 99 7.69 -10.12 10.64
N GLN A 100 6.49 -10.47 10.20
CA GLN A 100 5.63 -11.37 10.94
C GLN A 100 6.18 -12.81 10.93
N ASN A 101 6.17 -13.46 12.10
CA ASN A 101 6.69 -14.83 12.25
C ASN A 101 5.68 -15.93 11.88
N PHE A 102 4.40 -15.60 11.71
CA PHE A 102 3.32 -16.60 11.56
C PHE A 102 3.07 -17.02 10.11
N LYS A 103 3.28 -16.13 9.15
CA LYS A 103 3.11 -16.39 7.72
C LYS A 103 4.17 -15.60 6.96
N LEU A 104 4.91 -16.28 6.09
CA LEU A 104 5.89 -15.61 5.25
C LEU A 104 5.18 -14.70 4.23
N ALA A 105 5.65 -13.47 4.10
CA ALA A 105 5.23 -12.58 3.02
C ALA A 105 5.56 -13.22 1.65
N PRO A 106 4.67 -13.15 0.65
CA PRO A 106 4.90 -13.79 -0.65
C PRO A 106 6.10 -13.25 -1.41
N PHE A 107 6.47 -11.98 -1.16
CA PHE A 107 7.65 -11.32 -1.68
C PHE A 107 8.16 -10.28 -0.67
N HIS A 108 9.40 -9.82 -0.85
CA HIS A 108 10.06 -8.88 0.06
C HIS A 108 10.66 -7.71 -0.74
N ILE A 109 10.11 -6.52 -0.55
CA ILE A 109 10.50 -5.30 -1.27
C ILE A 109 10.86 -4.15 -0.32
N SER A 110 10.59 -4.28 0.98
CA SER A 110 10.77 -3.18 1.95
C SER A 110 12.17 -2.55 1.91
N GLU A 111 13.24 -3.35 1.87
CA GLU A 111 14.61 -2.82 1.86
C GLU A 111 14.97 -2.11 0.53
N GLN A 112 14.25 -2.39 -0.57
CA GLN A 112 14.46 -1.70 -1.85
C GLN A 112 13.85 -0.29 -1.85
N ILE A 113 12.67 -0.12 -1.23
CA ILE A 113 11.92 1.14 -1.22
C ILE A 113 12.21 2.03 0.00
N LYS A 114 12.72 1.45 1.09
CA LYS A 114 13.02 2.16 2.33
C LYS A 114 13.85 3.45 2.14
N PRO A 115 14.93 3.49 1.34
CA PRO A 115 15.70 4.73 1.19
C PRO A 115 14.88 5.88 0.60
N VAL A 116 14.06 5.61 -0.42
CA VAL A 116 13.26 6.66 -1.09
C VAL A 116 12.13 7.15 -0.18
N VAL A 117 11.43 6.24 0.50
CA VAL A 117 10.34 6.59 1.43
C VAL A 117 10.87 7.43 2.60
N MET A 118 11.96 7.00 3.23
CA MET A 118 12.54 7.72 4.37
C MET A 118 13.03 9.12 3.98
N GLN A 119 13.58 9.28 2.77
CA GLN A 119 13.99 10.59 2.27
C GLN A 119 12.79 11.50 2.00
N ALA A 120 11.72 10.98 1.39
CA ALA A 120 10.51 11.74 1.09
C ALA A 120 9.82 12.24 2.37
N VAL A 121 9.73 11.37 3.39
CA VAL A 121 9.20 11.73 4.73
C VAL A 121 10.07 12.80 5.39
N PHE A 122 11.41 12.64 5.35
CA PHE A 122 12.31 13.63 5.94
C PHE A 122 12.17 15.01 5.29
N ASN A 123 12.01 15.06 3.96
CA ASN A 123 11.83 16.30 3.20
C ASN A 123 10.49 16.99 3.52
N ASN A 124 9.47 16.23 3.90
CA ASN A 124 8.12 16.73 4.20
C ASN A 124 7.79 16.77 5.70
N LYS A 125 8.76 16.55 6.58
CA LYS A 125 8.57 16.38 8.04
C LYS A 125 7.76 17.49 8.74
N GLU A 126 7.84 18.74 8.25
CA GLU A 126 7.15 19.89 8.84
C GLU A 126 5.68 19.97 8.43
N LYS A 127 5.29 19.28 7.36
CA LYS A 127 3.92 19.23 6.83
C LYS A 127 3.18 17.95 7.24
N LEU A 128 3.93 16.91 7.59
CA LEU A 128 3.43 15.61 8.05
C LEU A 128 3.15 15.58 9.57
N SER A 129 3.46 16.65 10.29
CA SER A 129 3.36 16.79 11.76
C SER A 129 2.00 17.28 12.25
#